data_AF-A0A4S8HDK1-F1
#
_entry.id   AF-A0A4S8HDK1-F1
#
_cell.length_a   1.000
_cell.length_b   1.000
_cell.length_c   1.000
_cell.angle_alpha   90.00
_cell.angle_beta   90.00
_cell.angle_gamma   90.00
#
_symmetry.space_group_name_H-M   'P 1'
#
loop_
_entity.id
_entity.type
_entity.pdbx_description
1 polymer ?
#
loop_
_entity_poly.entity_id
_entity_poly.type
_entity_poly.pdbx_seq_one_letter_code
_entity_poly.pdbx_strand_id
1 'polypeptide(L)'
;MNRMWDYISKSIGKFRQDALSKFIYDIGKYVGAGLLTLFLAKIIPADTSFSSIINKSISLTVINFTLLLIISIVFTLLSTRFYLRKKFKKLQEDTYTDELTGLLNEKAFKDLMPKTIEICRKQNIKLSLIIIDIDDFKLFNKQYNYQIANKVLSKVGTLLKSDSRATDITFRQFFKGDSFKKHGLGHFPKQKNVKT
;
A
#
# COMPACT_ATOMS: atom_id res chain seq x y z
N MET A 1 28.23 5.63 0.12
CA MET A 1 27.58 4.49 -0.58
C MET A 1 27.93 3.13 0.03
N ASN A 2 29.16 2.87 0.49
CA ASN A 2 29.59 1.56 1.01
C ASN A 2 28.93 1.08 2.33
N ARG A 3 28.59 1.98 3.27
CA ARG A 3 28.01 1.56 4.57
C ARG A 3 26.58 0.99 4.45
N MET A 4 25.80 1.47 3.48
CA MET A 4 24.43 1.00 3.26
C MET A 4 24.42 -0.39 2.61
N TRP A 5 25.33 -0.63 1.66
CA TRP A 5 25.55 -1.95 1.07
C TRP A 5 26.07 -2.97 2.08
N ASP A 6 26.97 -2.58 2.99
CA ASP A 6 27.45 -3.46 4.05
C ASP A 6 26.31 -3.85 5.02
N TYR A 7 25.45 -2.90 5.38
CA TYR A 7 24.29 -3.16 6.25
C TYR A 7 23.25 -4.07 5.58
N ILE A 8 22.94 -3.83 4.31
CA ILE A 8 22.00 -4.65 3.53
C ILE A 8 22.54 -6.07 3.36
N SER A 9 23.83 -6.23 3.04
CA SER A 9 24.43 -7.55 2.86
C SER A 9 24.45 -8.37 4.16
N LYS A 10 24.81 -7.74 5.30
CA LYS A 10 24.73 -8.37 6.64
C LYS A 10 23.29 -8.72 7.03
N SER A 11 22.33 -7.85 6.74
CA SER A 11 20.92 -8.10 7.03
C SER A 11 20.35 -9.25 6.20
N ILE A 12 20.69 -9.35 4.92
CA ILE A 12 20.31 -10.45 4.03
C ILE A 12 21.00 -11.75 4.45
N GLY A 13 22.27 -11.70 4.85
CA GLY A 13 23.01 -12.86 5.36
C GLY A 13 22.37 -13.44 6.61
N LYS A 14 22.04 -12.58 7.58
CA LYS A 14 21.37 -12.98 8.82
C LYS A 14 19.96 -13.51 8.57
N PHE A 15 19.18 -12.85 7.70
CA PHE A 15 17.87 -13.33 7.31
C PHE A 15 17.93 -14.69 6.60
N ARG A 16 18.89 -14.91 5.69
CA ARG A 16 19.07 -16.22 5.04
C ARG A 16 19.38 -17.31 6.07
N GLN A 17 20.29 -17.07 7.01
CA GLN A 17 20.64 -18.07 8.03
C GLN A 17 19.47 -18.38 8.98
N ASP A 18 18.78 -17.35 9.48
CA ASP A 18 17.65 -17.53 10.40
C ASP A 18 16.43 -18.14 9.70
N ALA A 19 16.15 -17.74 8.46
CA ALA A 19 15.04 -18.29 7.70
C ALA A 19 15.31 -19.71 7.21
N LEU A 20 16.53 -20.01 6.74
CA LEU A 20 16.91 -21.36 6.28
C LEU A 20 16.94 -22.35 7.44
N SER A 21 17.50 -21.98 8.60
CA SER A 21 17.53 -22.86 9.77
C SER A 21 16.12 -23.21 10.25
N LYS A 22 15.22 -22.20 10.32
CA LYS A 22 13.83 -22.42 10.68
C LYS A 22 13.08 -23.25 9.65
N PHE A 23 13.32 -23.01 8.37
CA PHE A 23 12.73 -23.78 7.27
C PHE A 23 13.19 -25.25 7.26
N ILE A 24 14.48 -25.51 7.48
CA ILE A 24 15.04 -26.86 7.58
C ILE A 24 14.49 -27.58 8.82
N TYR A 25 14.38 -26.88 9.95
CA TYR A 25 13.80 -27.43 11.17
C TYR A 25 12.32 -27.81 10.99
N ASP A 26 11.53 -26.93 10.37
CA ASP A 26 10.12 -27.19 10.10
C ASP A 26 9.96 -28.39 9.16
N ILE A 27 10.72 -28.46 8.05
CA ILE A 27 10.70 -29.61 7.14
C ILE A 27 11.11 -30.90 7.86
N GLY A 28 12.22 -30.86 8.62
CA GLY A 28 12.73 -32.03 9.33
C GLY A 28 11.73 -32.60 10.31
N LYS A 29 10.99 -31.74 11.03
CA LYS A 29 9.93 -32.16 11.96
C LYS A 29 8.83 -32.96 11.26
N TYR A 30 8.34 -32.49 10.11
CA TYR A 30 7.26 -33.17 9.37
C TYR A 30 7.75 -34.45 8.68
N VAL A 31 8.97 -34.45 8.13
CA VAL A 31 9.58 -35.65 7.53
C VAL A 31 9.81 -36.73 8.60
N GLY A 32 10.33 -36.37 9.76
CA GLY A 32 10.54 -37.29 10.87
C GLY A 32 9.25 -37.91 11.38
N ALA A 33 8.18 -37.10 11.54
CA ALA A 33 6.86 -37.60 11.91
C ALA A 33 6.29 -38.59 10.88
N GLY A 34 6.46 -38.31 9.58
CA GLY A 34 6.01 -39.20 8.50
C GLY A 34 6.78 -40.53 8.44
N LEU A 35 8.09 -40.52 8.70
CA LEU A 35 8.87 -41.75 8.76
C LEU A 35 8.49 -42.61 9.97
N LEU A 36 8.22 -41.99 11.12
CA LEU A 36 7.78 -42.69 12.32
C LEU A 36 6.42 -43.35 12.13
N THR A 37 5.46 -42.69 11.47
CA THR A 37 4.15 -43.28 11.20
C THR A 37 4.22 -44.46 10.24
N LEU A 38 5.04 -44.37 9.18
CA LEU A 38 5.29 -45.49 8.26
C LEU A 38 5.99 -46.67 8.95
N PHE A 39 6.92 -46.39 9.86
CA PHE A 39 7.60 -47.42 10.65
C PHE A 39 6.62 -48.16 11.57
N LEU A 40 5.77 -47.42 12.30
CA LEU A 40 4.75 -48.01 13.17
C LEU A 40 3.70 -48.82 12.39
N ALA A 41 3.32 -48.37 11.20
CA ALA A 41 2.38 -49.10 10.34
C ALA A 41 2.91 -50.47 9.90
N LYS A 42 4.24 -50.65 9.83
CA LYS A 42 4.90 -51.90 9.41
C LYS A 42 5.00 -52.94 10.52
N ILE A 43 4.82 -52.54 11.78
CA ILE A 43 4.92 -53.42 12.95
C ILE A 43 3.65 -54.26 13.15
N ILE A 44 2.54 -53.91 12.50
CA ILE A 44 1.25 -54.58 12.71
C ILE A 44 1.12 -55.80 11.77
N PRO A 45 0.91 -57.03 12.29
CA PRO A 45 0.88 -58.25 11.48
C PRO A 45 -0.29 -58.28 10.50
N ALA A 46 0.01 -58.53 9.21
CA ALA A 46 -0.96 -58.52 8.12
C ALA A 46 -1.65 -59.89 7.96
N ASP A 47 -2.76 -60.11 8.68
CA ASP A 47 -3.77 -61.09 8.26
C ASP A 47 -4.45 -60.58 6.96
N THR A 48 -4.85 -61.49 6.06
CA THR A 48 -5.70 -61.21 4.90
C THR A 48 -6.94 -60.35 5.21
N SER A 49 -7.62 -60.55 6.34
CA SER A 49 -8.72 -59.68 6.78
C SER A 49 -8.23 -58.29 7.21
N PHE A 50 -7.06 -58.25 7.84
CA PHE A 50 -6.40 -57.03 8.31
C PHE A 50 -5.89 -56.17 7.14
N SER A 51 -5.41 -56.79 6.06
CA SER A 51 -4.92 -56.10 4.85
C SER A 51 -5.99 -55.23 4.18
N SER A 52 -7.25 -55.69 4.17
CA SER A 52 -8.38 -54.93 3.62
C SER A 52 -8.74 -53.70 4.48
N ILE A 53 -8.66 -53.84 5.81
CA ILE A 53 -8.88 -52.78 6.79
C ILE A 53 -7.74 -51.77 6.75
N ILE A 54 -6.48 -52.24 6.65
CA ILE A 54 -5.29 -51.41 6.51
C ILE A 54 -5.36 -50.58 5.22
N ASN A 55 -5.65 -51.19 4.07
CA ASN A 55 -5.68 -50.48 2.79
C ASN A 55 -6.73 -49.37 2.77
N LYS A 56 -7.91 -49.61 3.36
CA LYS A 56 -8.96 -48.59 3.52
C LYS A 56 -8.52 -47.47 4.48
N SER A 57 -7.86 -47.82 5.59
CA SER A 57 -7.36 -46.86 6.57
C SER A 57 -6.24 -45.99 6.00
N ILE A 58 -5.29 -46.57 5.27
CA ILE A 58 -4.20 -45.86 4.57
C ILE A 58 -4.79 -44.87 3.54
N SER A 59 -5.77 -45.30 2.73
CA SER A 59 -6.43 -44.43 1.75
C SER A 59 -7.09 -43.21 2.43
N LEU A 60 -7.81 -43.43 3.54
CA LEU A 60 -8.41 -42.35 4.34
C LEU A 60 -7.36 -41.41 4.94
N THR A 61 -6.23 -41.93 5.43
CA THR A 61 -5.13 -41.10 5.96
C THR A 61 -4.52 -40.23 4.86
N VAL A 62 -4.30 -40.78 3.67
CA VAL A 62 -3.78 -40.02 2.52
C VAL A 62 -4.76 -38.92 2.10
N ILE A 63 -6.05 -39.21 2.07
CA ILE A 63 -7.10 -38.20 1.77
C ILE A 63 -7.11 -37.09 2.83
N ASN A 64 -7.08 -37.43 4.12
CA ASN A 64 -7.05 -36.42 5.19
C ASN A 64 -5.80 -35.56 5.13
N PHE A 65 -4.63 -36.16 4.87
CA PHE A 65 -3.37 -35.42 4.75
C PHE A 65 -3.37 -34.48 3.54
N THR A 66 -3.85 -34.95 2.39
CA THR A 66 -3.98 -34.10 1.18
C THR A 66 -4.95 -32.95 1.40
N LEU A 67 -6.07 -33.17 2.08
CA LEU A 67 -7.02 -32.11 2.47
C LEU A 67 -6.36 -31.07 3.38
N LEU A 68 -5.60 -31.50 4.39
CA LEU A 68 -4.88 -30.59 5.29
C LEU A 68 -3.83 -29.75 4.54
N LEU A 69 -3.11 -30.35 3.59
CA LEU A 69 -2.17 -29.62 2.74
C LEU A 69 -2.88 -28.55 1.90
N ILE A 70 -4.01 -28.89 1.28
CA ILE A 70 -4.80 -27.94 0.49
C ILE A 70 -5.27 -26.78 1.38
N ILE A 71 -5.81 -27.06 2.56
CA ILE A 71 -6.26 -26.03 3.51
C ILE A 71 -5.10 -25.12 3.92
N SER A 72 -3.94 -25.70 4.22
CA SER A 72 -2.73 -24.94 4.60
C SER A 72 -2.25 -24.01 3.48
N ILE A 73 -2.25 -24.48 2.23
CA ILE A 73 -1.89 -23.68 1.05
C ILE A 73 -2.88 -22.52 0.88
N VAL A 74 -4.18 -22.80 0.91
CA VAL A 74 -5.22 -21.77 0.76
C VAL A 74 -5.11 -20.72 1.87
N PHE A 75 -4.93 -21.16 3.12
CA PHE A 75 -4.75 -20.26 4.26
C PHE A 75 -3.53 -19.35 4.09
N THR A 76 -2.41 -19.91 3.60
CA THR A 76 -1.17 -19.15 3.34
C THR A 76 -1.39 -18.11 2.25
N LEU A 77 -2.05 -18.47 1.14
CA LEU A 77 -2.37 -17.56 0.04
C LEU A 77 -3.25 -16.39 0.49
N LEU A 78 -4.30 -16.67 1.27
CA LEU A 78 -5.18 -15.64 1.82
C LEU A 78 -4.43 -14.70 2.78
N SER A 79 -3.63 -15.25 3.67
CA SER A 79 -2.83 -14.48 4.63
C SER A 79 -1.83 -13.57 3.93
N THR A 80 -1.12 -14.06 2.90
CA THR A 80 -0.19 -13.25 2.10
C THR A 80 -0.94 -12.15 1.35
N ARG A 81 -2.10 -12.42 0.76
CA ARG A 81 -2.91 -11.38 0.11
C ARG A 81 -3.35 -10.29 1.08
N PHE A 82 -3.78 -10.67 2.27
CA PHE A 82 -4.17 -9.71 3.30
C PHE A 82 -2.98 -8.84 3.75
N TYR A 83 -1.82 -9.45 3.97
CA TYR A 83 -0.59 -8.74 4.32
C TYR A 83 -0.15 -7.76 3.24
N LEU A 84 -0.12 -8.20 1.97
CA LEU A 84 0.22 -7.35 0.83
C LEU A 84 -0.74 -6.17 0.68
N ARG A 85 -2.06 -6.40 0.81
CA ARG A 85 -3.06 -5.32 0.78
C ARG A 85 -2.83 -4.28 1.87
N LYS A 86 -2.53 -4.73 3.10
CA LYS A 86 -2.22 -3.80 4.20
C LYS A 86 -0.95 -3.00 3.93
N LYS A 87 0.12 -3.64 3.46
CA LYS A 87 1.35 -2.93 3.10
C LYS A 87 1.14 -1.94 1.96
N PHE A 88 0.42 -2.35 0.92
CA PHE A 88 0.13 -1.51 -0.22
C PHE A 88 -0.72 -0.30 0.18
N LYS A 89 -1.76 -0.49 1.01
CA LYS A 89 -2.55 0.61 1.55
C LYS A 89 -1.70 1.58 2.37
N LYS A 90 -0.79 1.07 3.21
CA LYS A 90 0.11 1.91 3.99
C LYS A 90 1.09 2.69 3.11
N LEU A 91 1.65 2.07 2.08
CA LEU A 91 2.48 2.73 1.07
C LEU A 91 1.71 3.85 0.36
N GLN A 92 0.46 3.60 -0.04
CA GLN A 92 -0.41 4.61 -0.65
C GLN A 92 -0.71 5.74 0.33
N GLU A 93 -1.04 5.43 1.58
CA GLU A 93 -1.25 6.41 2.64
C GLU A 93 0.02 7.25 2.89
N ASP A 94 1.22 6.68 2.77
CA ASP A 94 2.49 7.37 3.00
C ASP A 94 2.92 8.30 1.85
N THR A 95 2.18 8.31 0.73
CA THR A 95 2.43 9.28 -0.34
C THR A 95 1.71 10.60 -0.06
N TYR A 96 2.42 11.71 -0.24
CA TYR A 96 1.84 13.06 -0.20
C TYR A 96 1.35 13.57 -1.55
N THR A 97 1.50 12.78 -2.62
CA THR A 97 1.23 13.18 -4.00
C THR A 97 0.06 12.38 -4.56
N ASP A 98 -0.80 13.04 -5.32
CA ASP A 98 -1.87 12.42 -6.10
C ASP A 98 -1.29 11.86 -7.42
N GLU A 99 -1.45 10.56 -7.66
CA GLU A 99 -0.84 9.88 -8.81
C GLU A 99 -1.38 10.36 -10.16
N LEU A 100 -2.63 10.82 -10.23
CA LEU A 100 -3.25 11.25 -11.48
C LEU A 100 -2.77 12.63 -11.96
N THR A 101 -2.62 13.56 -11.01
CA THR A 101 -2.34 14.98 -11.29
C THR A 101 -0.92 15.40 -10.95
N GLY A 102 -0.20 14.61 -10.14
CA GLY A 102 1.14 14.94 -9.66
C GLY A 102 1.17 16.13 -8.68
N LEU A 103 0.01 16.56 -8.18
CA LEU A 103 -0.19 17.58 -7.14
C LEU A 103 -0.16 16.95 -5.75
N LEU A 104 -0.03 17.77 -4.71
CA LEU A 104 -0.16 17.26 -3.35
C LEU A 104 -1.58 16.77 -3.09
N ASN A 105 -1.74 15.68 -2.34
CA ASN A 105 -3.06 15.11 -2.06
C ASN A 105 -3.71 15.74 -0.82
N GLU A 106 -4.92 15.29 -0.50
CA GLU A 106 -5.67 15.80 0.65
C GLU A 106 -4.96 15.56 2.00
N LYS A 107 -4.22 14.45 2.12
CA LYS A 107 -3.42 14.16 3.32
C LYS A 107 -2.34 15.23 3.50
N ALA A 108 -1.62 15.56 2.43
CA ALA A 108 -0.62 16.62 2.45
C ALA A 108 -1.23 17.98 2.82
N PHE A 109 -2.44 18.30 2.34
CA PHE A 109 -3.14 19.53 2.74
C PHE A 109 -3.40 19.57 4.25
N LYS A 110 -3.94 18.49 4.81
CA LYS A 110 -4.23 18.39 6.26
C LYS A 110 -2.97 18.49 7.12
N ASP A 111 -1.87 17.92 6.66
CA ASP A 111 -0.61 17.90 7.41
C ASP A 111 0.20 19.20 7.28
N LEU A 112 0.16 19.86 6.12
CA LEU A 112 0.98 21.03 5.82
C LEU A 112 0.27 22.35 6.12
N MET A 113 -1.04 22.47 5.84
CA MET A 113 -1.75 23.74 5.98
C MET A 113 -1.71 24.33 7.40
N PRO A 114 -1.92 23.55 8.49
CA PRO A 114 -1.81 24.09 9.85
C PRO A 114 -0.41 24.64 10.15
N LYS A 115 0.64 23.95 9.69
CA LYS A 115 2.03 24.39 9.84
C LYS A 115 2.29 25.67 9.07
N THR A 116 1.81 25.77 7.83
CA THR A 116 1.94 26.98 7.01
C THR A 116 1.22 28.17 7.64
N ILE A 117 0.01 27.98 8.19
CA ILE A 117 -0.73 29.01 8.92
C ILE A 117 0.08 29.50 10.13
N GLU A 118 0.66 28.58 10.91
CA GLU A 118 1.46 28.94 12.09
C GLU A 118 2.72 29.72 11.71
N ILE A 119 3.43 29.30 10.67
CA ILE A 119 4.62 30.00 10.15
C ILE A 119 4.23 31.41 9.69
N CYS A 120 3.20 31.53 8.87
CA CYS A 120 2.74 32.82 8.36
C CYS A 120 2.29 33.75 9.51
N ARG A 121 1.60 33.21 10.52
CA ARG A 121 1.23 33.95 11.72
C ARG A 121 2.44 34.45 12.50
N LYS A 122 3.45 33.59 12.72
CA LYS A 122 4.69 33.94 13.45
C LYS A 122 5.53 34.97 12.70
N GLN A 123 5.59 34.88 11.37
CA GLN A 123 6.40 35.75 10.53
C GLN A 123 5.62 36.97 9.99
N ASN A 124 4.35 37.12 10.39
CA ASN A 124 3.45 38.18 9.93
C ASN A 124 3.33 38.26 8.40
N ILE A 125 3.32 37.09 7.74
CA ILE A 125 3.18 36.94 6.29
C ILE A 125 1.70 36.73 5.95
N LYS A 126 1.22 37.41 4.90
CA LYS A 126 -0.16 37.25 4.42
C LYS A 126 -0.33 35.95 3.64
N LEU A 127 -1.35 35.20 4.01
CA LEU A 127 -1.72 33.90 3.46
C LEU A 127 -3.05 34.02 2.67
N SER A 128 -3.12 33.59 1.41
CA SER A 128 -4.36 33.54 0.62
C SER A 128 -4.67 32.14 0.09
N LEU A 129 -5.84 31.58 0.40
CA LEU A 129 -6.29 30.27 -0.10
C LEU A 129 -7.30 30.46 -1.24
N ILE A 130 -7.05 29.78 -2.35
CA ILE A 130 -7.90 29.71 -3.54
C ILE A 130 -8.42 28.28 -3.66
N ILE A 131 -9.73 28.14 -3.88
CA ILE A 131 -10.38 26.86 -4.17
C ILE A 131 -10.89 26.96 -5.60
N ILE A 132 -10.55 25.99 -6.44
CA ILE A 132 -10.88 25.92 -7.86
C ILE A 132 -11.72 24.66 -8.06
N ASP A 133 -12.87 24.77 -8.70
CA ASP A 133 -13.72 23.64 -9.07
C ASP A 133 -13.82 23.60 -10.60
N ILE A 134 -13.88 22.41 -11.20
CA ILE A 134 -14.11 22.29 -12.65
C ILE A 134 -15.62 22.26 -12.88
N ASP A 135 -16.13 23.31 -13.53
CA ASP A 135 -17.55 23.43 -13.85
C ASP A 135 -18.06 22.21 -14.65
N ASP A 136 -19.24 21.70 -14.24
CA ASP A 136 -19.95 20.58 -14.87
C ASP A 136 -19.12 19.30 -15.10
N PHE A 137 -18.02 19.10 -14.37
CA PHE A 137 -17.13 17.94 -14.56
C PHE A 137 -17.85 16.60 -14.39
N LYS A 138 -18.82 16.53 -13.46
CA LYS A 138 -19.65 15.33 -13.28
C LYS A 138 -20.49 14.99 -14.51
N LEU A 139 -20.97 16.00 -15.24
CA LEU A 139 -21.73 15.80 -16.47
C LEU A 139 -20.80 15.40 -17.62
N PHE A 140 -19.63 16.04 -17.71
CA PHE A 140 -18.56 15.63 -18.62
C PHE A 140 -18.16 14.16 -18.41
N ASN A 141 -17.97 13.71 -17.17
CA ASN A 141 -17.66 12.32 -16.83
C ASN A 141 -18.76 11.31 -17.16
N LYS A 142 -20.01 11.76 -17.26
CA LYS A 142 -21.12 10.91 -17.70
C LYS A 142 -21.17 10.81 -19.22
N GLN A 143 -20.87 11.90 -19.92
CA GLN A 143 -20.89 11.98 -21.37
C GLN A 143 -19.66 11.31 -22.00
N TYR A 144 -18.51 11.39 -21.34
CA TYR A 144 -17.25 10.80 -21.78
C TYR A 144 -16.78 9.74 -20.79
N ASN A 145 -16.06 8.73 -21.27
CA ASN A 145 -15.54 7.70 -20.39
C ASN A 145 -14.51 8.27 -19.38
N TYR A 146 -14.34 7.55 -18.26
CA TYR A 146 -13.46 7.94 -17.16
C TYR A 146 -11.99 8.16 -17.58
N GLN A 147 -11.55 7.58 -18.70
CA GLN A 147 -10.17 7.74 -19.18
C GLN A 147 -9.95 9.14 -19.76
N ILE A 148 -10.93 9.67 -20.51
CA ILE A 148 -10.87 11.03 -21.07
C ILE A 148 -10.95 12.05 -19.93
N ALA A 149 -11.87 11.84 -18.99
CA ALA A 149 -11.99 12.62 -17.77
C ALA A 149 -10.67 12.74 -16.99
N ASN A 150 -9.99 11.61 -16.79
CA ASN A 150 -8.71 11.56 -16.10
C ASN A 150 -7.62 12.35 -16.84
N LYS A 151 -7.62 12.34 -18.18
CA LYS A 151 -6.69 13.16 -18.97
C LYS A 151 -6.94 14.65 -18.77
N VAL A 152 -8.20 15.08 -18.71
CA VAL A 152 -8.55 16.48 -18.41
C VAL A 152 -8.04 16.88 -17.03
N LEU A 153 -8.32 16.08 -16.00
CA LEU A 153 -7.83 16.33 -14.63
C LEU A 153 -6.31 16.39 -14.56
N SER A 154 -5.62 15.45 -15.23
CA SER A 154 -4.15 15.43 -15.27
C SER A 154 -3.57 16.68 -15.93
N LYS A 155 -4.21 17.15 -17.01
CA LYS A 155 -3.79 18.37 -17.71
C LYS A 155 -4.05 19.63 -16.89
N VAL A 156 -5.20 19.73 -16.22
CA VAL A 156 -5.49 20.82 -15.27
C VAL A 156 -4.46 20.82 -14.13
N GLY A 157 -4.16 19.67 -13.55
CA GLY A 157 -3.14 19.55 -12.51
C GLY A 157 -1.76 20.02 -12.98
N THR A 158 -1.38 19.64 -14.20
CA THR A 158 -0.12 20.08 -14.82
C THR A 158 -0.07 21.59 -15.02
N LEU A 159 -1.16 22.18 -15.53
CA LEU A 159 -1.28 23.64 -15.72
C LEU A 159 -1.17 24.41 -14.40
N LEU A 160 -1.86 23.95 -13.36
CA LEU A 160 -1.81 24.56 -12.03
C LEU A 160 -0.42 24.48 -11.40
N LYS A 161 0.35 23.44 -11.74
CA LYS A 161 1.73 23.24 -11.28
C LYS A 161 2.74 24.07 -12.09
N SER A 162 2.53 24.27 -13.39
CA SER A 162 3.39 25.14 -14.20
C SER A 162 3.17 26.62 -13.90
N ASP A 163 1.95 27.01 -13.53
CA ASP A 163 1.56 28.39 -13.25
C ASP A 163 1.63 28.75 -11.74
N SER A 164 2.15 27.84 -10.91
CA SER A 164 2.43 28.14 -9.50
C SER A 164 3.78 28.83 -9.33
N ARG A 165 3.82 29.90 -8.53
CA ARG A 165 5.09 30.49 -8.08
C ARG A 165 5.83 29.50 -7.19
N ALA A 166 7.14 29.68 -7.00
CA ALA A 166 7.95 28.82 -6.13
C ALA A 166 7.43 28.74 -4.68
N THR A 167 6.68 29.77 -4.24
CA THR A 167 6.07 29.85 -2.91
C THR A 167 4.67 29.24 -2.84
N ASP A 168 4.04 29.00 -3.98
CA ASP A 168 2.66 28.53 -4.02
C ASP A 168 2.63 27.01 -3.82
N ILE A 169 1.66 26.55 -3.03
CA ILE A 169 1.46 25.12 -2.79
C ILE A 169 0.07 24.75 -3.31
N THR A 170 0.04 23.80 -4.25
CA THR A 170 -1.18 23.33 -4.90
C THR A 170 -1.51 21.92 -4.46
N PHE A 171 -2.76 21.71 -4.07
CA PHE A 171 -3.32 20.46 -3.58
C PHE A 171 -4.51 20.04 -4.42
N ARG A 172 -4.69 18.73 -4.60
CA ARG A 172 -5.92 18.12 -5.11
C ARG A 172 -6.78 17.68 -3.93
N GLN A 173 -8.08 18.01 -3.94
CA GLN A 173 -9.02 17.62 -2.89
C GLN A 173 -10.11 16.68 -3.43
N PHE A 174 -10.33 15.55 -2.74
CA PHE A 174 -11.33 14.56 -3.12
C PHE A 174 -12.61 14.75 -2.31
N PHE A 175 -13.29 15.90 -2.41
CA PHE A 175 -14.64 16.00 -1.85
C PHE A 175 -15.71 15.45 -2.84
N LYS A 176 -15.41 15.48 -4.15
CA LYS A 176 -16.22 14.87 -5.25
C LYS A 176 -15.43 14.35 -6.46
N GLY A 177 -14.10 14.54 -6.49
CA GLY A 177 -13.18 14.02 -7.52
C GLY A 177 -12.59 15.08 -8.47
N ASP A 178 -13.08 16.32 -8.40
CA ASP A 178 -12.94 17.41 -9.39
C ASP A 178 -12.38 18.75 -8.84
N SER A 179 -12.27 18.92 -7.52
CA SER A 179 -11.86 20.20 -6.94
C SER A 179 -10.34 20.28 -6.63
N PHE A 180 -9.75 21.46 -6.83
CA PHE A 180 -8.36 21.81 -6.55
C PHE A 180 -8.27 22.95 -5.52
N LYS A 181 -7.16 23.02 -4.78
CA LYS A 181 -6.85 24.13 -3.86
C LYS A 181 -5.46 24.66 -4.14
N LYS A 182 -5.31 25.97 -4.32
CA LYS A 182 -4.02 26.66 -4.47
C LYS A 182 -3.86 27.66 -3.34
N HIS A 183 -2.72 27.68 -2.68
CA HIS A 183 -2.40 28.71 -1.70
C HIS A 183 -1.16 29.48 -2.17
N GLY A 184 -1.19 30.81 -2.06
CA GLY A 184 -0.07 31.68 -2.40
C GLY A 184 0.25 32.72 -1.33
N LEU A 185 1.53 33.05 -1.20
CA LEU A 185 2.01 34.13 -0.33
C LEU A 185 1.85 35.48 -1.05
N GLY A 186 1.02 36.36 -0.49
CA GLY A 186 0.74 37.66 -1.08
C GLY A 186 1.68 38.74 -0.54
N HIS A 187 2.58 39.27 -1.38
CA HIS A 187 3.18 40.58 -1.13
C HIS A 187 2.25 41.65 -1.73
N PHE A 188 1.42 42.26 -0.89
CA PHE A 188 0.63 43.42 -1.30
C PHE A 188 1.49 44.68 -1.15
N PRO A 189 1.74 45.47 -2.23
CA PRO A 189 2.30 46.80 -2.06
C PRO A 189 1.31 47.63 -1.23
N LYS A 190 1.81 48.34 -0.21
CA LYS A 190 1.00 49.26 0.60
C LYS A 190 0.34 50.27 -0.34
N GLN A 191 -1.00 50.27 -0.39
CA GLN A 191 -1.75 51.38 -1.00
C GLN A 191 -1.34 52.66 -0.26
N LYS A 192 -0.77 53.62 -0.99
CA LYS A 192 -0.60 54.99 -0.51
C LYS A 192 -1.99 55.56 -0.28
N ASN A 193 -2.26 56.00 0.93
CA ASN A 193 -3.43 56.82 1.26
C ASN A 193 -3.47 58.03 0.33
N VAL A 194 -4.38 58.04 -0.63
CA VAL A 194 -4.79 59.28 -1.28
C VAL A 194 -5.84 59.88 -0.37
N LYS A 195 -5.43 60.89 0.41
CA LYS A 195 -6.35 61.86 0.99
C LYS A 195 -6.89 62.71 -0.16
N THR A 196 -8.20 62.73 -0.32
CA THR A 196 -8.98 63.87 -0.83
C THR A 196 -10.29 63.86 -0.09
#